data_AF-A0A8I2FU72-F1
#
_entry.id   AF-A0A8I2FU72-F1
#
_cell.length_a   1.000
_cell.length_b   1.000
_cell.length_c   1.000
_cell.angle_alpha   90.00
_cell.angle_beta   90.00
_cell.angle_gamma   90.00
#
_symmetry.space_group_name_H-M   'P 1'
#
loop_
_entity.id
_entity.type
_entity.pdbx_description
1 polymer ?
#
loop_
_entity_poly.entity_id
_entity_poly.type
_entity_poly.pdbx_seq_one_letter_code
_entity_poly.pdbx_strand_id
1 'polypeptide(L)'
;MLKKEFIDTLKVMLQCLMLLLAVPIFKLLDWHFFHGQWEISGIWEPIVTGIIIIFAAYSGAAVFRAEKKDRSLEYLLSLPVSRWKIFSVKVIPRVLVLLLMIAAAGILNIFKNALVDGISMVILFLTGLFISLAVESLLSAIMGVLAVNLFLYYASLIMSYITIEYGLLGSTEPLFWFSQLLPAALLLFPLAAAFALTLKNLDVKSLKWHVKPYLVIALPSVLLLVSFILVFLKDYLTWIRK
;
A
#
# COMPACT_ATOMS: atom_id res chain seq x y z
N MET A 1 15.34 -2.32 -25.50
CA MET A 1 13.98 -2.76 -25.12
C MET A 1 13.62 -2.40 -23.67
N LEU A 2 14.39 -2.82 -22.65
CA LEU A 2 14.12 -2.48 -21.23
C LEU A 2 13.97 -0.96 -20.97
N LYS A 3 14.74 -0.12 -21.69
CA LYS A 3 14.61 1.35 -21.62
C LYS A 3 13.21 1.83 -22.06
N LYS A 4 12.61 1.19 -23.06
CA LYS A 4 11.26 1.53 -23.54
C LYS A 4 10.23 1.17 -22.48
N GLU A 5 10.28 -0.05 -21.94
CA GLU A 5 9.41 -0.50 -20.83
C GLU A 5 9.48 0.43 -19.61
N PHE A 6 10.70 0.89 -19.27
CA PHE A 6 10.91 1.84 -18.20
C PHE A 6 10.20 3.18 -18.49
N ILE A 7 10.37 3.72 -19.70
CA ILE A 7 9.75 4.99 -20.11
C ILE A 7 8.22 4.86 -20.15
N ASP A 8 7.69 3.77 -20.69
CA ASP A 8 6.25 3.52 -20.76
C ASP A 8 5.67 3.40 -19.35
N THR A 9 6.36 2.68 -18.44
CA THR A 9 5.99 2.60 -17.03
C THR A 9 6.01 3.97 -16.36
N LEU A 10 7.05 4.77 -16.59
CA LEU A 10 7.18 6.11 -16.04
C LEU A 10 6.06 7.03 -16.53
N LYS A 11 5.69 6.94 -17.81
CA LYS A 11 4.59 7.72 -18.41
C LYS A 11 3.25 7.41 -17.75
N VAL A 12 2.94 6.13 -17.53
CA VAL A 12 1.73 5.72 -16.81
C VAL A 12 1.77 6.21 -15.36
N MET A 13 2.91 6.10 -14.68
CA MET A 13 3.04 6.64 -13.32
C MET A 13 2.87 8.15 -13.26
N LEU A 14 3.37 8.89 -14.24
CA LEU A 14 3.22 10.34 -14.32
C LEU A 14 1.75 10.73 -14.51
N GLN A 15 0.99 9.96 -15.31
CA GLN A 15 -0.46 10.14 -15.42
C GLN A 15 -1.16 9.87 -14.09
N CYS A 16 -0.76 8.82 -13.37
CA CYS A 16 -1.28 8.54 -12.04
C CYS A 16 -0.89 9.62 -11.02
N LEU A 17 0.30 10.21 -11.17
CA LEU A 17 0.78 11.29 -10.32
C LEU A 17 -0.06 12.56 -10.50
N MET A 18 -0.68 12.78 -11.66
CA MET A 18 -1.62 13.89 -11.84
C MET A 18 -2.84 13.80 -10.92
N LEU A 19 -3.33 12.57 -10.63
CA LEU A 19 -4.38 12.37 -9.63
C LEU A 19 -3.89 12.73 -8.23
N LEU A 20 -2.65 12.37 -7.91
CA LEU A 20 -2.07 12.61 -6.58
C LEU A 20 -1.64 14.06 -6.37
N LEU A 21 -1.29 14.78 -7.44
CA LEU A 21 -1.04 16.22 -7.44
C LEU A 21 -2.28 17.04 -7.10
N ALA A 22 -3.49 16.49 -7.29
CA ALA A 22 -4.69 17.14 -6.80
C ALA A 22 -4.59 17.40 -5.29
N VAL A 23 -4.06 16.46 -4.51
CA VAL A 23 -3.95 16.55 -3.05
C VAL A 23 -3.18 17.79 -2.56
N PRO A 24 -1.92 18.02 -2.97
CA PRO A 24 -1.18 19.20 -2.57
C PRO A 24 -1.77 20.50 -3.14
N ILE A 25 -2.31 20.48 -4.37
CA ILE A 25 -2.94 21.67 -4.98
C ILE A 25 -4.12 22.11 -4.13
N PHE A 26 -5.02 21.19 -3.77
CA PHE A 26 -6.16 21.50 -2.92
C PHE A 26 -5.74 21.99 -1.53
N LYS A 27 -4.68 21.45 -0.93
CA LYS A 27 -4.16 21.96 0.34
C LYS A 27 -3.62 23.39 0.21
N LEU A 28 -2.93 23.71 -0.89
CA LEU A 28 -2.48 25.08 -1.16
C LEU A 28 -3.65 26.03 -1.36
N LEU A 29 -4.71 25.59 -2.05
CA LEU A 29 -5.95 26.35 -2.20
C LEU A 29 -6.64 26.57 -0.85
N ASP A 30 -6.72 25.54 0.00
CA ASP A 30 -7.26 25.65 1.36
C ASP A 30 -6.53 26.73 2.15
N TRP A 31 -5.19 26.69 2.14
CA TRP A 31 -4.37 27.69 2.81
C TRP A 31 -4.58 29.12 2.27
N HIS A 32 -4.71 29.29 0.95
CA HIS A 32 -4.84 30.62 0.34
C HIS A 32 -6.26 31.21 0.40
N PHE A 33 -7.30 30.39 0.20
CA PHE A 33 -8.66 30.87 0.05
C PHE A 33 -9.47 30.78 1.35
N PHE A 34 -9.19 29.77 2.18
CA PHE A 34 -9.99 29.46 3.36
C PHE A 34 -9.19 29.72 4.65
N HIS A 35 -8.71 30.97 4.79
CA HIS A 35 -7.99 31.51 5.96
C HIS A 35 -8.72 31.37 7.32
N GLY A 36 -9.87 30.70 7.38
CA GLY A 36 -10.73 30.65 8.55
C GLY A 36 -11.27 29.26 8.81
N GLN A 37 -10.89 28.70 9.97
CA GLN A 37 -11.65 27.90 10.96
C GLN A 37 -12.70 26.85 10.53
N TRP A 38 -12.93 26.62 9.24
CA TRP A 38 -13.86 25.59 8.80
C TRP A 38 -13.20 24.24 9.00
N GLU A 39 -13.91 23.30 9.63
CA GLU A 39 -13.54 21.90 9.82
C GLU A 39 -13.43 21.11 8.48
N ILE A 40 -13.28 21.79 7.34
CA ILE A 40 -13.04 21.18 6.02
C ILE A 40 -11.84 20.23 6.07
N SER A 41 -10.87 20.50 6.95
CA SER A 41 -9.74 19.61 7.24
C SER A 41 -10.17 18.19 7.62
N GLY A 42 -11.31 18.01 8.31
CA GLY A 42 -11.85 16.70 8.67
C GLY A 42 -12.47 15.93 7.49
N ILE A 43 -13.02 16.64 6.50
CA ILE A 43 -13.50 16.03 5.24
C ILE A 43 -12.33 15.70 4.31
N TRP A 44 -11.23 16.44 4.44
CA TRP A 44 -10.08 16.32 3.57
C TRP A 44 -9.33 15.00 3.75
N GLU A 45 -9.10 14.60 5.00
CA GLU A 45 -8.39 13.36 5.33
C GLU A 45 -8.98 12.12 4.63
N PRO A 46 -10.29 11.81 4.72
CA PRO A 46 -10.85 10.64 4.04
C PRO A 46 -10.82 10.75 2.51
N ILE A 47 -10.92 11.96 1.93
CA ILE A 47 -10.78 12.16 0.48
C ILE A 47 -9.36 11.82 0.04
N VAL A 48 -8.36 12.34 0.74
CA VAL A 48 -6.95 12.07 0.46
C VAL A 48 -6.66 10.58 0.60
N THR A 49 -7.13 9.94 1.67
CA THR A 49 -7.02 8.50 1.85
C THR A 49 -7.68 7.74 0.70
N GLY A 50 -8.87 8.15 0.26
CA GLY A 50 -9.56 7.56 -0.89
C GLY A 50 -8.76 7.68 -2.19
N ILE A 51 -8.20 8.86 -2.47
CA ILE A 51 -7.33 9.08 -3.65
C ILE A 51 -6.09 8.20 -3.58
N ILE A 52 -5.46 8.09 -2.40
CA ILE A 52 -4.28 7.21 -2.20
C ILE A 52 -4.65 5.74 -2.45
N ILE A 53 -5.78 5.27 -1.94
CA ILE A 53 -6.25 3.89 -2.15
C ILE A 53 -6.49 3.63 -3.65
N ILE A 54 -7.20 4.53 -4.33
CA ILE A 54 -7.47 4.43 -5.77
C ILE A 54 -6.16 4.45 -6.54
N PHE A 55 -5.23 5.35 -6.21
CA PHE A 55 -3.92 5.41 -6.82
C PHE A 55 -3.13 4.13 -6.61
N ALA A 56 -3.06 3.60 -5.39
CA ALA A 56 -2.35 2.37 -5.07
C ALA A 56 -2.92 1.17 -5.85
N ALA A 57 -4.25 1.03 -5.86
CA ALA A 57 -4.93 -0.03 -6.58
C ALA A 57 -4.76 0.11 -8.10
N TYR A 58 -4.93 1.31 -8.66
CA TYR A 58 -4.84 1.56 -10.10
C TYR A 58 -3.40 1.44 -10.60
N SER A 59 -2.43 2.05 -9.93
CA SER A 59 -1.01 1.97 -10.29
C SER A 59 -0.49 0.53 -10.19
N GLY A 60 -0.94 -0.24 -9.18
CA GLY A 60 -0.69 -1.67 -9.06
C GLY A 60 -1.36 -2.49 -10.17
N ALA A 61 -2.64 -2.24 -10.47
CA ALA A 61 -3.40 -2.96 -11.49
C ALA A 61 -2.86 -2.71 -12.91
N ALA A 62 -2.52 -1.46 -13.21
CA ALA A 62 -2.06 -1.05 -14.53
C ALA A 62 -0.74 -1.72 -14.93
N VAL A 63 0.09 -2.14 -13.94
CA VAL A 63 1.40 -2.75 -14.18
C VAL A 63 1.33 -3.94 -15.12
N PHE A 64 0.54 -4.93 -14.75
CA PHE A 64 0.55 -6.22 -15.44
C PHE A 64 -0.62 -6.33 -16.42
N ARG A 65 -1.59 -5.42 -16.38
CA ARG A 65 -2.79 -5.51 -17.22
C ARG A 65 -2.49 -5.33 -18.70
N ALA A 66 -1.66 -4.34 -19.06
CA ALA A 66 -1.25 -4.15 -20.46
C ALA A 66 -0.47 -5.37 -20.97
N GLU A 67 0.39 -5.95 -20.12
CA GLU A 67 1.28 -7.04 -20.48
C GLU A 67 0.56 -8.40 -20.58
N LYS A 68 -0.43 -8.62 -19.72
CA LYS A 68 -1.34 -9.78 -19.80
C LYS A 68 -2.13 -9.73 -21.11
N LYS A 69 -2.60 -8.55 -21.51
CA LYS A 69 -3.36 -8.36 -22.76
C LYS A 69 -2.52 -8.68 -24.00
N ASP A 70 -1.26 -8.22 -24.02
CA ASP A 70 -0.40 -8.31 -25.20
C ASP A 70 0.49 -9.58 -25.21
N ARG A 71 0.34 -10.48 -24.23
CA ARG A 71 1.25 -11.62 -23.97
C ARG A 71 2.73 -11.23 -23.87
N SER A 72 3.02 -9.94 -23.67
CA SER A 72 4.39 -9.43 -23.58
C SER A 72 5.11 -9.93 -22.33
N LEU A 73 4.36 -10.36 -21.31
CA LEU A 73 4.90 -10.98 -20.11
C LEU A 73 5.56 -12.34 -20.42
N GLU A 74 4.94 -13.18 -21.24
CA GLU A 74 5.52 -14.45 -21.69
C GLU A 74 6.80 -14.21 -22.50
N TYR A 75 6.78 -13.20 -23.37
CA TYR A 75 7.95 -12.80 -24.13
C TYR A 75 9.09 -12.27 -23.23
N LEU A 76 8.79 -11.38 -22.29
CA LEU A 76 9.78 -10.88 -21.32
C LEU A 76 10.37 -12.01 -20.48
N LEU A 77 9.56 -13.02 -20.14
CA LEU A 77 10.04 -14.20 -19.45
C LEU A 77 10.90 -15.09 -20.37
N SER A 78 10.66 -15.15 -21.67
CA SER A 78 11.51 -15.93 -22.59
C SER A 78 12.94 -15.38 -22.77
N LEU A 79 13.17 -14.10 -22.44
CA LEU A 79 14.48 -13.47 -22.61
C LEU A 79 15.52 -14.02 -21.61
N PRO A 80 16.80 -14.14 -22.01
CA PRO A 80 17.91 -14.59 -21.14
C PRO A 80 18.36 -13.47 -20.18
N VAL A 81 17.42 -12.83 -19.51
CA VAL A 81 17.64 -11.74 -18.56
C VAL A 81 17.12 -12.16 -17.19
N SER A 82 17.86 -11.84 -16.14
CA SER A 82 17.45 -12.17 -14.78
C SER A 82 16.07 -11.58 -14.44
N ARG A 83 15.23 -12.38 -13.81
CA ARG A 83 13.86 -12.01 -13.38
C ARG A 83 13.86 -10.77 -12.50
N TRP A 84 14.82 -10.70 -11.59
CA TRP A 84 15.05 -9.53 -10.73
C TRP A 84 15.30 -8.26 -11.53
N LYS A 85 16.04 -8.32 -12.65
CA LYS A 85 16.27 -7.13 -13.49
C LYS A 85 15.00 -6.68 -14.20
N ILE A 86 14.20 -7.62 -14.74
CA ILE A 86 12.90 -7.30 -15.36
C ILE A 86 11.96 -6.66 -14.33
N PHE A 87 11.89 -7.25 -13.15
CA PHE A 87 11.07 -6.75 -12.05
C PHE A 87 11.52 -5.37 -11.57
N SER A 88 12.83 -5.20 -11.30
CA SER A 88 13.40 -3.92 -10.87
C SER A 88 13.14 -2.80 -11.86
N VAL A 89 13.24 -3.06 -13.17
CA VAL A 89 12.93 -2.06 -14.21
C VAL A 89 11.48 -1.57 -14.13
N LYS A 90 10.56 -2.39 -13.61
CA LYS A 90 9.14 -2.02 -13.47
C LYS A 90 8.80 -1.46 -12.10
N VAL A 91 9.46 -1.93 -11.04
CA VAL A 91 9.14 -1.52 -9.67
C VAL A 91 9.90 -0.28 -9.23
N ILE A 92 11.19 -0.17 -9.58
CA ILE A 92 12.01 1.00 -9.24
C ILE A 92 11.37 2.33 -9.68
N PRO A 93 10.93 2.52 -10.95
CA PRO A 93 10.35 3.81 -11.34
C PRO A 93 9.10 4.16 -10.53
N ARG A 94 8.34 3.15 -10.06
CA ARG A 94 7.13 3.39 -9.24
C ARG A 94 7.46 3.72 -7.81
N VAL A 95 8.41 2.99 -7.22
CA VAL A 95 8.92 3.28 -5.87
C VAL A 95 9.55 4.68 -5.85
N LEU A 96 10.30 5.07 -6.88
CA LEU A 96 10.86 6.42 -7.00
C LEU A 96 9.78 7.49 -7.04
N VAL A 97 8.74 7.31 -7.85
CA VAL A 97 7.60 8.24 -7.92
C VAL A 97 6.89 8.32 -6.57
N LEU A 98 6.71 7.19 -5.89
CA LEU A 98 6.09 7.16 -4.56
C LEU A 98 6.95 7.86 -3.50
N LEU A 99 8.27 7.62 -3.49
CA LEU A 99 9.20 8.30 -2.60
C LEU A 99 9.19 9.82 -2.84
N LEU A 100 9.12 10.24 -4.10
CA LEU A 100 8.99 11.65 -4.47
C LEU A 100 7.67 12.24 -3.94
N MET A 101 6.56 11.50 -4.04
CA MET A 101 5.27 11.92 -3.47
C MET A 101 5.33 12.04 -1.94
N ILE A 102 5.96 11.09 -1.25
CA ILE A 102 6.12 11.14 0.21
C ILE A 102 6.97 12.35 0.61
N ALA A 103 8.07 12.60 -0.10
CA ALA A 103 8.90 13.77 0.12
C ALA A 103 8.13 15.08 -0.11
N ALA A 104 7.38 15.19 -1.21
CA ALA A 104 6.55 16.35 -1.50
C ALA A 104 5.47 16.57 -0.43
N ALA A 105 4.82 15.51 0.03
CA ALA A 105 3.81 15.58 1.07
C ALA A 105 4.39 15.97 2.44
N GLY A 106 5.62 15.52 2.74
CA GLY A 106 6.36 15.96 3.91
C GLY A 106 6.73 17.44 3.86
N ILE A 107 7.26 17.92 2.72
CA ILE A 107 7.60 19.35 2.52
C ILE A 107 6.37 20.25 2.68
N LEU A 108 5.23 19.82 2.12
CA LEU A 108 3.96 20.54 2.20
C LEU A 108 3.21 20.30 3.53
N ASN A 109 3.82 19.55 4.45
CA ASN A 109 3.29 19.20 5.77
C ASN A 109 1.87 18.62 5.70
N ILE A 110 1.54 17.91 4.61
CA ILE A 110 0.20 17.34 4.36
C ILE A 110 -0.11 16.31 5.45
N PHE A 111 0.92 15.56 5.83
CA PHE A 111 0.89 14.57 6.87
C PHE A 111 1.43 15.14 8.17
N LYS A 112 0.70 14.92 9.27
CA LYS A 112 1.21 15.24 10.62
C LYS A 112 2.51 14.48 10.88
N ASN A 113 2.57 13.23 10.40
CA ASN A 113 3.70 12.33 10.56
C ASN A 113 4.12 11.74 9.21
N ALA A 114 4.84 12.54 8.41
CA ALA A 114 5.24 12.18 7.04
C ALA A 114 5.92 10.80 6.91
N LEU A 115 6.67 10.37 7.94
CA LEU A 115 7.34 9.07 7.95
C LEU A 115 6.35 7.91 8.07
N VAL A 116 5.40 7.96 9.01
CA VAL A 116 4.38 6.89 9.19
C VAL A 116 3.44 6.86 8.01
N ASP A 117 2.92 8.03 7.64
CA ASP A 117 1.95 8.12 6.56
C ASP A 117 2.61 7.70 5.24
N GLY A 118 3.88 8.06 5.04
CA GLY A 118 4.68 7.58 3.92
C GLY A 118 4.87 6.06 3.90
N ILE A 119 5.19 5.45 5.04
CA ILE A 119 5.34 3.98 5.13
C ILE A 119 4.00 3.29 4.84
N SER A 120 2.89 3.79 5.40
CA SER A 120 1.54 3.31 5.11
C SER A 120 1.22 3.37 3.61
N MET A 121 1.57 4.47 2.92
CA MET A 121 1.41 4.55 1.46
C MET A 121 2.23 3.51 0.71
N VAL A 122 3.49 3.30 1.09
CA VAL A 122 4.35 2.25 0.51
C VAL A 122 3.70 0.89 0.64
N ILE A 123 3.12 0.59 1.80
CA ILE A 123 2.45 -0.68 2.05
C ILE A 123 1.21 -0.84 1.18
N LEU A 124 0.36 0.19 1.12
CA LEU A 124 -0.85 0.16 0.28
C LEU A 124 -0.49 -0.02 -1.19
N PHE A 125 0.52 0.71 -1.67
CA PHE A 125 1.02 0.57 -3.04
C PHE A 125 1.54 -0.83 -3.33
N LEU A 126 2.42 -1.36 -2.46
CA LEU A 126 2.95 -2.71 -2.62
C LEU A 126 1.83 -3.75 -2.61
N THR A 127 0.87 -3.61 -1.70
CA THR A 127 -0.32 -4.45 -1.63
C THR A 127 -1.10 -4.42 -2.95
N GLY A 128 -1.34 -3.23 -3.51
CA GLY A 128 -2.00 -3.08 -4.81
C GLY A 128 -1.24 -3.77 -5.95
N LEU A 129 0.10 -3.66 -5.96
CA LEU A 129 0.97 -4.35 -6.91
C LEU A 129 0.88 -5.87 -6.77
N PHE A 130 0.79 -6.39 -5.55
CA PHE A 130 0.71 -7.82 -5.31
C PHE A 130 -0.66 -8.39 -5.64
N ILE A 131 -1.74 -7.68 -5.31
CA ILE A 131 -3.10 -8.10 -5.67
C ILE A 131 -3.27 -8.13 -7.19
N SER A 132 -2.69 -7.18 -7.93
CA SER A 132 -2.83 -7.15 -9.40
C SER A 132 -2.15 -8.30 -10.13
N LEU A 133 -1.14 -8.91 -9.53
CA LEU A 133 -0.55 -10.14 -10.01
C LEU A 133 -1.56 -11.29 -9.91
N ALA A 134 -2.21 -11.39 -8.74
CA ALA A 134 -3.15 -12.46 -8.42
C ALA A 134 -4.51 -12.30 -9.12
N VAL A 135 -5.00 -11.06 -9.29
CA VAL A 135 -6.36 -10.78 -9.77
C VAL A 135 -6.35 -9.75 -10.90
N GLU A 136 -7.16 -10.00 -11.93
CA GLU A 136 -7.22 -9.15 -13.12
C GLU A 136 -8.21 -7.99 -12.99
N SER A 137 -9.14 -8.07 -12.04
CA SER A 137 -10.17 -7.05 -11.85
C SER A 137 -9.64 -5.87 -11.04
N LEU A 138 -9.87 -4.66 -11.57
CA LEU A 138 -9.56 -3.42 -10.84
C LEU A 138 -10.38 -3.32 -9.55
N LEU A 139 -11.64 -3.78 -9.58
CA LEU A 139 -12.52 -3.75 -8.40
C LEU A 139 -11.94 -4.60 -7.27
N SER A 140 -11.43 -5.81 -7.57
CA SER A 140 -10.77 -6.64 -6.55
C SER A 140 -9.48 -6.02 -6.03
N ALA A 141 -8.73 -5.30 -6.86
CA ALA A 141 -7.54 -4.57 -6.42
C ALA A 141 -7.92 -3.46 -5.43
N ILE A 142 -8.96 -2.67 -5.75
CA ILE A 142 -9.50 -1.62 -4.86
C ILE A 142 -9.98 -2.24 -3.54
N MET A 143 -10.79 -3.29 -3.60
CA MET A 143 -11.31 -3.96 -2.41
C MET A 143 -10.20 -4.54 -1.53
N GLY A 144 -9.17 -5.13 -2.13
CA GLY A 144 -8.05 -5.69 -1.37
C GLY A 144 -7.16 -4.60 -0.74
N VAL A 145 -6.88 -3.50 -1.46
CA VAL A 145 -6.14 -2.36 -0.88
C VAL A 145 -6.96 -1.70 0.24
N LEU A 146 -8.27 -1.55 0.07
CA LEU A 146 -9.17 -1.04 1.09
C LEU A 146 -9.17 -1.95 2.34
N ALA A 147 -9.26 -3.26 2.15
CA ALA A 147 -9.22 -4.22 3.26
C ALA A 147 -7.90 -4.13 4.04
N VAL A 148 -6.76 -3.99 3.34
CA VAL A 148 -5.45 -3.79 3.98
C VAL A 148 -5.38 -2.45 4.71
N ASN A 149 -5.93 -1.38 4.14
CA ASN A 149 -5.98 -0.08 4.82
C ASN A 149 -6.79 -0.14 6.12
N LEU A 150 -7.99 -0.72 6.09
CA LEU A 150 -8.83 -0.91 7.28
C LEU A 150 -8.12 -1.78 8.32
N PHE A 151 -7.45 -2.83 7.86
CA PHE A 151 -6.66 -3.68 8.73
C PHE A 151 -5.55 -2.91 9.45
N LEU A 152 -4.73 -2.13 8.72
CA LEU A 152 -3.65 -1.34 9.32
C LEU A 152 -4.20 -0.34 10.34
N TYR A 153 -5.33 0.29 10.03
CA TYR A 153 -6.02 1.21 10.93
C TYR A 153 -6.43 0.53 12.25
N TYR A 154 -7.19 -0.57 12.18
CA TYR A 154 -7.66 -1.26 13.39
C TYR A 154 -6.53 -1.92 14.18
N ALA A 155 -5.54 -2.51 13.50
CA ALA A 155 -4.40 -3.10 14.16
C ALA A 155 -3.55 -2.05 14.88
N SER A 156 -3.36 -0.87 14.29
CA SER A 156 -2.68 0.25 14.96
C SER A 156 -3.47 0.72 16.20
N LEU A 157 -4.79 0.82 16.12
CA LEU A 157 -5.63 1.17 17.27
C LEU A 157 -5.48 0.15 18.41
N ILE A 158 -5.58 -1.14 18.11
CA ILE A 158 -5.44 -2.21 19.11
C ILE A 158 -4.05 -2.19 19.74
N MET A 159 -2.99 -2.05 18.93
CA MET A 159 -1.63 -1.96 19.45
C MET A 159 -1.47 -0.73 20.34
N SER A 160 -2.02 0.42 19.95
CA SER A 160 -1.98 1.62 20.80
C SER A 160 -2.70 1.39 22.13
N TYR A 161 -3.86 0.73 22.13
CA TYR A 161 -4.62 0.37 23.33
C TYR A 161 -3.81 -0.54 24.26
N ILE A 162 -3.24 -1.62 23.72
CA ILE A 162 -2.35 -2.53 24.47
C ILE A 162 -1.20 -1.72 25.10
N THR A 163 -0.59 -0.82 24.34
CA THR A 163 0.53 -0.02 24.82
C THR A 163 0.13 0.91 25.98
N ILE A 164 -1.09 1.47 25.94
CA ILE A 164 -1.65 2.29 27.03
C ILE A 164 -1.92 1.42 28.26
N GLU A 165 -2.63 0.30 28.09
CA GLU A 165 -3.08 -0.57 29.18
C GLU A 165 -1.89 -1.15 29.98
N TYR A 166 -0.81 -1.52 29.30
CA TYR A 166 0.41 -2.02 29.95
C TYR A 166 1.29 -0.91 30.55
N GLY A 167 0.85 0.36 30.55
CA GLY A 167 1.59 1.48 31.11
C GLY A 167 2.90 1.78 30.39
N LEU A 168 3.07 1.27 29.15
CA LEU A 168 4.28 1.45 28.36
C LEU A 168 4.41 2.87 27.78
N LEU A 169 3.33 3.66 27.83
CA LEU A 169 3.26 5.05 27.34
C LEU A 169 3.78 6.11 28.33
N GLY A 170 4.71 5.73 29.20
CA GLY A 170 5.51 6.66 29.99
C GLY A 170 6.45 7.48 29.10
N SER A 171 5.93 8.52 28.46
CA SER A 171 6.65 9.66 27.84
C SER A 171 7.46 9.46 26.55
N THR A 172 7.51 8.27 25.93
CA THR A 172 8.39 8.08 24.76
C THR A 172 7.60 7.93 23.46
N GLU A 173 7.67 8.96 22.59
CA GLU A 173 7.17 8.92 21.20
C GLU A 173 7.52 7.62 20.42
N PRO A 174 8.72 7.01 20.54
CA PRO A 174 9.11 5.80 19.79
C PRO A 174 8.14 4.62 19.91
N LEU A 175 7.49 4.45 21.06
CA LEU A 175 6.55 3.33 21.27
C LEU A 175 5.27 3.51 20.45
N PHE A 176 4.84 4.75 20.24
CA PHE A 176 3.71 5.06 19.36
C PHE A 176 4.03 4.70 17.91
N TRP A 177 5.22 5.07 17.42
CA TRP A 177 5.69 4.68 16.08
C TRP A 177 5.76 3.16 15.92
N PHE A 178 6.24 2.44 16.94
CA PHE A 178 6.32 0.98 16.91
C PHE A 178 4.93 0.33 16.78
N SER A 179 3.92 0.89 17.45
CA SER A 179 2.54 0.40 17.37
C SER A 179 1.93 0.50 15.96
N GLN A 180 2.42 1.43 15.14
CA GLN A 180 2.02 1.63 13.74
C GLN A 180 2.84 0.79 12.76
N LEU A 181 4.14 0.63 13.03
CA LEU A 181 5.06 -0.14 12.17
C LEU A 181 4.91 -1.65 12.31
N LEU A 182 4.51 -2.15 13.48
CA LEU A 182 4.38 -3.59 13.71
C LEU A 182 3.27 -4.23 12.85
N PRO A 183 2.04 -3.69 12.78
CA PRO A 183 1.00 -4.23 11.89
C PRO A 183 1.41 -4.21 10.42
N ALA A 184 2.08 -3.13 10.03
CA ALA A 184 2.67 -2.95 8.72
C ALA A 184 3.67 -4.07 8.36
N ALA A 185 4.61 -4.35 9.26
CA ALA A 185 5.60 -5.41 9.08
C ALA A 185 4.94 -6.80 9.03
N LEU A 186 4.00 -7.07 9.95
CA LEU A 186 3.26 -8.34 10.02
C LEU A 186 2.48 -8.64 8.73
N LEU A 187 1.99 -7.60 8.04
CA LEU A 187 1.31 -7.77 6.76
C LEU A 187 2.30 -7.87 5.59
N LEU A 188 3.35 -7.06 5.58
CA LEU A 188 4.32 -7.03 4.49
C LEU A 188 5.14 -8.32 4.38
N PHE A 189 5.60 -8.90 5.50
CA PHE A 189 6.48 -10.06 5.47
C PHE A 189 5.87 -11.28 4.75
N PRO A 190 4.65 -11.74 5.11
CA PRO A 190 4.00 -12.86 4.43
C PRO A 190 3.74 -12.57 2.95
N LEU A 191 3.40 -11.33 2.65
CA LEU A 191 3.01 -10.90 1.32
C LEU A 191 4.23 -10.78 0.40
N ALA A 192 5.34 -10.26 0.92
CA ALA A 192 6.65 -10.27 0.27
C ALA A 192 7.19 -11.70 0.09
N ALA A 193 6.99 -12.59 1.07
CA ALA A 193 7.39 -13.99 0.97
C ALA A 193 6.58 -14.75 -0.10
N ALA A 194 5.25 -14.58 -0.10
CA ALA A 194 4.37 -15.13 -1.13
C ALA A 194 4.78 -14.62 -2.52
N PHE A 195 5.10 -13.34 -2.62
CA PHE A 195 5.58 -12.73 -3.84
C PHE A 195 6.92 -13.30 -4.31
N ALA A 196 7.92 -13.40 -3.44
CA ALA A 196 9.24 -13.94 -3.78
C ALA A 196 9.15 -15.40 -4.27
N LEU A 197 8.28 -16.21 -3.65
CA LEU A 197 8.01 -17.57 -4.09
C LEU A 197 7.27 -17.63 -5.43
N THR A 198 6.37 -16.67 -5.67
CA THR A 198 5.68 -16.52 -6.96
C THR A 198 6.68 -16.16 -8.06
N LEU A 199 7.57 -15.20 -7.81
CA LEU A 199 8.64 -14.80 -8.72
C LEU A 199 9.56 -15.97 -9.09
N LYS A 200 9.95 -16.78 -8.10
CA LYS A 200 10.84 -17.93 -8.31
C LYS A 200 10.21 -19.00 -9.21
N ASN A 201 8.89 -19.13 -9.21
CA ASN A 201 8.16 -20.19 -9.92
C ASN A 201 7.56 -19.77 -11.27
N LEU A 202 7.79 -18.52 -11.72
CA LEU A 202 7.20 -17.96 -12.94
C LEU A 202 7.54 -18.73 -14.23
N ASP A 203 8.65 -19.47 -14.27
CA ASP A 203 9.14 -20.12 -15.49
C ASP A 203 8.47 -21.45 -15.82
N VAL A 204 7.82 -22.09 -14.86
CA VAL A 204 7.48 -23.51 -14.96
C VAL A 204 5.98 -23.76 -15.14
N LYS A 205 5.13 -22.79 -14.77
CA LYS A 205 3.69 -23.04 -14.63
C LYS A 205 2.86 -21.91 -15.22
N SER A 206 1.62 -22.24 -15.60
CA SER A 206 0.67 -21.26 -16.11
C SER A 206 0.23 -20.29 -15.00
N LEU A 207 -0.21 -19.09 -15.37
CA LEU A 207 -0.57 -18.00 -14.46
C LEU A 207 -1.53 -18.46 -13.33
N LYS A 208 -2.43 -19.41 -13.62
CA LYS A 208 -3.40 -19.99 -12.67
C LYS A 208 -2.78 -20.61 -11.42
N TRP A 209 -1.55 -21.13 -11.50
CA TRP A 209 -0.87 -21.76 -10.36
C TRP A 209 -0.18 -20.76 -9.42
N HIS A 210 -0.12 -19.49 -9.81
CA HIS A 210 0.56 -18.43 -9.04
C HIS A 210 -0.28 -17.88 -7.90
N VAL A 211 -1.56 -18.26 -7.81
CA VAL A 211 -2.44 -17.89 -6.67
C VAL A 211 -2.15 -18.75 -5.43
N LYS A 212 -1.56 -19.95 -5.61
CA LYS A 212 -1.32 -20.90 -4.50
C LYS A 212 -0.44 -20.32 -3.39
N PRO A 213 0.72 -19.68 -3.65
CA PRO A 213 1.53 -19.09 -2.59
C PRO A 213 0.77 -18.03 -1.78
N TYR A 214 -0.07 -17.22 -2.43
CA TYR A 214 -0.92 -16.25 -1.74
C TYR A 214 -1.97 -16.94 -0.85
N LEU A 215 -2.61 -18.00 -1.33
CA LEU A 215 -3.57 -18.77 -0.53
C LEU A 215 -2.93 -19.53 0.64
N VAL A 216 -1.69 -20.01 0.47
CA VAL A 216 -1.00 -20.82 1.50
C VAL A 216 -0.29 -19.94 2.53
N ILE A 217 0.17 -18.76 2.16
CA ILE A 217 1.01 -17.91 3.02
C ILE A 217 0.26 -16.64 3.45
N ALA A 218 -0.31 -15.90 2.50
CA ALA A 218 -0.98 -14.65 2.85
C ALA A 218 -2.32 -14.90 3.55
N LEU A 219 -3.10 -15.90 3.13
CA LEU A 219 -4.40 -16.19 3.75
C LEU A 219 -4.30 -16.55 5.24
N PRO A 220 -3.41 -17.47 5.69
CA PRO A 220 -3.29 -17.76 7.11
C PRO A 220 -2.80 -16.56 7.92
N SER A 221 -1.90 -15.74 7.37
CA SER A 221 -1.46 -14.51 8.04
C SER A 221 -2.62 -13.53 8.21
N VAL A 222 -3.44 -13.34 7.19
CA VAL A 222 -4.65 -12.50 7.27
C VAL A 222 -5.64 -13.08 8.27
N LEU A 223 -5.87 -14.41 8.27
CA LEU A 223 -6.79 -15.05 9.23
C LEU A 223 -6.31 -14.92 10.67
N LEU A 224 -5.02 -15.14 10.92
CA LEU A 224 -4.42 -14.98 12.24
C LEU A 224 -4.58 -13.53 12.70
N LEU A 225 -4.31 -12.57 11.82
CA LEU A 225 -4.49 -11.15 12.08
C LEU A 225 -5.95 -10.76 12.35
N VAL A 226 -6.90 -11.29 11.58
CA VAL A 226 -8.34 -11.07 11.82
C VAL A 226 -8.75 -11.66 13.16
N SER A 227 -8.28 -12.86 13.50
CA SER A 227 -8.56 -13.47 14.80
C SER A 227 -8.00 -12.65 15.96
N PHE A 228 -6.80 -12.11 15.81
CA PHE A 228 -6.19 -11.19 16.76
C PHE A 228 -7.05 -9.93 16.94
N ILE A 229 -7.46 -9.29 15.83
CA ILE A 229 -8.35 -8.13 15.89
C ILE A 229 -9.64 -8.48 16.64
N LEU A 230 -10.30 -9.59 16.30
CA LEU A 230 -11.58 -9.98 16.92
C LEU A 230 -11.47 -10.23 18.43
N VAL A 231 -10.37 -10.85 18.88
CA VAL A 231 -10.11 -11.11 20.31
C VAL A 231 -10.01 -9.79 21.07
N PHE A 232 -9.19 -8.86 20.58
CA PHE A 232 -8.94 -7.60 21.29
C PHE A 232 -10.00 -6.52 21.03
N LEU A 233 -10.80 -6.65 19.97
CA LEU A 233 -11.86 -5.69 19.64
C LEU A 233 -12.93 -5.66 20.74
N LYS A 234 -13.28 -6.81 21.30
CA LYS A 234 -14.26 -6.88 22.39
C LYS A 234 -13.78 -6.09 23.61
N ASP A 235 -12.54 -6.33 24.03
CA ASP A 235 -11.96 -5.67 25.19
C ASP A 235 -11.82 -4.16 24.96
N TYR A 236 -11.37 -3.77 23.76
CA TYR A 236 -11.31 -2.37 23.33
C TYR A 236 -12.69 -1.67 23.39
N LEU A 237 -13.75 -2.31 22.87
CA LEU A 237 -15.11 -1.76 22.91
C LEU A 237 -15.64 -1.63 24.34
N THR A 238 -15.25 -2.52 25.25
CA THR A 238 -15.65 -2.40 26.67
C THR A 238 -14.92 -1.27 27.38
N TRP A 239 -13.67 -0.99 27.00
CA TRP A 239 -12.89 0.10 27.56
C TRP A 239 -13.45 1.48 27.16
N ILE A 240 -13.80 1.69 25.88
CA ILE A 240 -14.42 2.96 25.41
C ILE A 240 -15.71 3.30 26.16
N ARG A 241 -16.43 2.30 26.68
CA ARG A 241 -17.70 2.50 27.38
C ARG A 241 -17.54 2.92 28.85
N LYS A 242 -16.34 2.82 29.42
CA LYS A 242 -16.05 3.25 30.80
C LYS A 242 -15.60 4.70 30.82
#